data_AF-A0A3M6K306-F1
#
_entry.id   AF-A0A3M6K306-F1
#
_cell.length_a   1.000
_cell.length_b   1.000
_cell.length_c   1.000
_cell.angle_alpha   90.00
_cell.angle_beta   90.00
_cell.angle_gamma   90.00
#
_symmetry.space_group_name_H-M   'P 1'
#
loop_
_entity.id
_entity.type
_entity.pdbx_description
1 polymer ?
#
loop_
_entity_poly.entity_id
_entity_poly.type
_entity_poly.pdbx_seq_one_letter_code
_entity_poly.pdbx_strand_id
1 'polypeptide(L)'
;MTGRIKVGLVGIGNCFSGLIQGIEYYRKNPSQQVIGIIHDKLAGYGIHDIDFVCGFDVGENKVGKPINEAIYEYPNMVDWIPKDEMPKTDGKVHESPVLDGVGLWVENRVKPIQSTKSDEEIAEEAKRIIKETGTEIIVSYLPVGSDKVTQFWAQVCLDTHTAFVNCIPSFIASDPEWAKKFEEKNIPCIGDDIKGQVGATIVHRTLAKLCNDRGTKIEKTYQINVGGNTDFLNMKEQERLVSKKISKTESVQSQLDERLDDDQIYVGPSDFIPFLGNTKLMFMRIEGRQWANIPYNMEVRLDVDDKANSAGIVIDAIRLAKIALDRGVGGPIKPASAYLMKHPIEQTSDVAAKTACEKFVSGE
;
A
#
# COMPACT_ATOMS: atom_id res chain seq x y z
N MET A 1 29.19 1.28 -7.58
CA MET A 1 28.01 0.41 -7.75
C MET A 1 27.09 0.72 -6.59
N THR A 2 25.86 1.14 -6.86
CA THR A 2 24.83 1.24 -5.81
C THR A 2 24.66 -0.14 -5.18
N GLY A 3 24.58 -0.21 -3.84
CA GLY A 3 24.36 -1.47 -3.14
C GLY A 3 22.96 -2.03 -3.42
N ARG A 4 22.74 -3.31 -3.11
CA ARG A 4 21.39 -3.88 -3.06
C ARG A 4 20.62 -3.28 -1.87
N ILE A 5 19.29 -3.17 -2.00
CA ILE A 5 18.37 -2.71 -0.96
C ILE A 5 17.80 -3.93 -0.24
N LYS A 6 18.16 -4.12 1.03
CA LYS A 6 17.67 -5.26 1.81
C LYS A 6 16.33 -4.95 2.46
N VAL A 7 15.28 -5.62 2.03
CA VAL A 7 13.90 -5.36 2.45
C VAL A 7 13.31 -6.53 3.21
N GLY A 8 12.70 -6.24 4.35
CA GLY A 8 11.85 -7.16 5.09
C GLY A 8 10.37 -6.83 4.88
N LEU A 9 9.50 -7.83 4.95
CA LEU A 9 8.06 -7.68 4.75
C LEU A 9 7.27 -8.10 5.97
N VAL A 10 6.21 -7.36 6.25
CA VAL A 10 5.19 -7.75 7.24
C VAL A 10 3.87 -7.93 6.51
N GLY A 11 3.31 -9.14 6.59
CA GLY A 11 2.13 -9.55 5.84
C GLY A 11 2.50 -10.04 4.44
N ILE A 12 2.65 -11.36 4.29
CA ILE A 12 3.01 -12.05 3.04
C ILE A 12 1.73 -12.33 2.24
N GLY A 13 0.97 -11.26 1.98
CA GLY A 13 -0.32 -11.30 1.30
C GLY A 13 -0.24 -11.16 -0.23
N ASN A 14 -1.41 -11.01 -0.86
CA ASN A 14 -1.55 -10.77 -2.30
C ASN A 14 -0.76 -9.53 -2.81
N CYS A 15 -0.70 -8.44 -2.03
CA CYS A 15 0.07 -7.25 -2.43
C CYS A 15 1.57 -7.54 -2.56
N PHE A 16 2.13 -8.26 -1.59
CA PHE A 16 3.53 -8.66 -1.67
C PHE A 16 3.78 -9.70 -2.75
N SER A 17 2.88 -10.67 -2.92
CA SER A 17 2.95 -11.64 -4.00
C SER A 17 3.01 -10.97 -5.39
N GLY A 18 2.17 -9.95 -5.62
CA GLY A 18 2.25 -9.11 -6.82
C GLY A 18 3.57 -8.33 -6.93
N LEU A 19 4.04 -7.72 -5.85
CA LEU A 19 5.31 -6.98 -5.85
C LEU A 19 6.49 -7.84 -6.31
N ILE A 20 6.68 -9.00 -5.69
CA ILE A 20 7.84 -9.85 -5.97
C ILE A 20 7.72 -10.56 -7.32
N GLN A 21 6.53 -11.08 -7.68
CA GLN A 21 6.32 -11.71 -8.98
C GLN A 21 6.45 -10.71 -10.11
N GLY A 22 6.05 -9.45 -9.91
CA GLY A 22 6.27 -8.36 -10.88
C GLY A 22 7.76 -8.07 -11.11
N ILE A 23 8.58 -8.02 -10.05
CA ILE A 23 10.03 -7.85 -10.19
C ILE A 23 10.65 -9.02 -10.97
N GLU A 24 10.25 -10.27 -10.66
CA GLU A 24 10.74 -11.45 -11.39
C GLU A 24 10.26 -11.50 -12.84
N TYR A 25 9.02 -11.07 -13.11
CA TYR A 25 8.49 -10.93 -14.46
C TYR A 25 9.39 -10.05 -15.34
N TYR A 26 9.79 -8.89 -14.82
CA TYR A 26 10.70 -8.01 -15.54
C TYR A 26 12.12 -8.58 -15.64
N ARG A 27 12.57 -9.38 -14.65
CA ARG A 27 13.89 -10.02 -14.68
C ARG A 27 14.00 -11.07 -15.79
N LYS A 28 12.90 -11.73 -16.18
CA LYS A 28 12.89 -12.72 -17.29
C LYS A 28 13.16 -12.11 -18.67
N ASN A 29 12.82 -10.84 -18.88
CA ASN A 29 13.16 -10.12 -20.10
C ASN A 29 13.65 -8.70 -19.76
N PRO A 30 14.95 -8.54 -19.41
CA PRO A 30 15.51 -7.26 -18.96
C PRO A 30 15.51 -6.15 -20.02
N SER A 31 15.34 -6.51 -21.30
CA SER A 31 15.31 -5.55 -22.40
C SER A 31 13.94 -4.90 -22.61
N GLN A 32 12.90 -5.46 -22.00
CA GLN A 32 11.54 -4.93 -22.13
C GLN A 32 11.37 -3.64 -21.34
N GLN A 33 10.46 -2.79 -21.81
CA GLN A 33 10.05 -1.61 -21.06
C GLN A 33 9.33 -2.05 -19.78
N VAL A 34 9.72 -1.48 -18.64
CA VAL A 34 8.99 -1.68 -17.39
C VAL A 34 7.76 -0.78 -17.38
N ILE A 35 6.57 -1.38 -17.26
CA ILE A 35 5.28 -0.69 -17.19
C ILE A 35 4.82 -0.65 -15.74
N GLY A 36 4.21 0.47 -15.36
CA GLY A 36 3.65 0.62 -14.03
C GLY A 36 4.70 0.91 -12.97
N ILE A 37 5.72 1.69 -13.29
CA ILE A 37 6.59 2.37 -12.32
C ILE A 37 6.64 3.85 -12.67
N ILE A 38 6.84 4.74 -11.70
CA ILE A 38 6.95 6.17 -11.99
C ILE A 38 8.34 6.49 -12.52
N HIS A 39 9.36 5.88 -11.92
CA HIS A 39 10.77 6.10 -12.26
C HIS A 39 11.45 4.78 -12.60
N ASP A 40 12.06 4.69 -13.78
CA ASP A 40 12.88 3.52 -14.16
C ASP A 40 14.06 3.33 -13.20
N LYS A 41 14.72 4.44 -12.84
CA LYS A 41 15.76 4.49 -11.82
C LYS A 41 15.56 5.68 -10.90
N LEU A 42 15.82 5.47 -9.61
CA LEU A 42 15.81 6.50 -8.57
C LEU A 42 17.19 6.54 -7.92
N ALA A 43 17.93 7.64 -8.10
CA ALA A 43 19.31 7.79 -7.62
C ALA A 43 20.23 6.57 -7.95
N GLY A 44 20.02 5.95 -9.11
CA GLY A 44 20.77 4.77 -9.55
C GLY A 44 20.19 3.41 -9.14
N TYR A 45 19.20 3.37 -8.24
CA TYR A 45 18.47 2.15 -7.88
C TYR A 45 17.38 1.82 -8.90
N GLY A 46 17.49 0.66 -9.54
CA GLY A 46 16.45 0.07 -10.39
C GLY A 46 15.56 -0.90 -9.61
N ILE A 47 14.54 -1.43 -10.29
CA ILE A 47 13.59 -2.39 -9.70
C ILE A 47 14.25 -3.71 -9.27
N HIS A 48 15.37 -4.07 -9.89
CA HIS A 48 16.07 -5.33 -9.65
C HIS A 48 17.07 -5.27 -8.50
N ASP A 49 17.29 -4.08 -7.93
CA ASP A 49 18.22 -3.87 -6.83
C ASP A 49 17.58 -4.15 -5.46
N ILE A 50 16.30 -4.53 -5.43
CA ILE A 50 15.55 -4.86 -4.22
C ILE A 50 15.71 -6.35 -3.93
N ASP A 51 16.25 -6.68 -2.76
CA ASP A 51 16.41 -8.04 -2.27
C ASP A 51 15.53 -8.24 -1.03
N PHE A 52 14.58 -9.18 -1.12
CA PHE A 52 13.70 -9.52 0.01
C PHE A 52 14.38 -10.56 0.90
N VAL A 53 14.79 -10.15 2.09
CA VAL A 53 15.70 -10.94 2.95
C VAL A 53 15.01 -11.63 4.12
N CYS A 54 13.85 -11.12 4.57
CA CYS A 54 13.03 -11.75 5.60
C CYS A 54 11.56 -11.37 5.43
N GLY A 55 10.64 -12.22 5.89
CA GLY A 55 9.21 -11.96 5.93
C GLY A 55 8.64 -12.28 7.29
N PHE A 56 7.50 -11.68 7.62
CA PHE A 56 6.76 -11.93 8.86
C PHE A 56 5.28 -12.10 8.55
N ASP A 57 4.67 -13.18 9.02
CA ASP A 57 3.26 -13.50 8.82
C ASP A 57 2.71 -14.25 10.04
N VAL A 58 1.40 -14.48 10.05
CA VAL A 58 0.70 -15.24 11.08
C VAL A 58 0.17 -16.56 10.54
N GLY A 59 0.01 -16.71 9.22
CA GLY A 59 -0.62 -17.88 8.62
C GLY A 59 0.19 -19.16 8.80
N GLU A 60 -0.47 -20.21 9.29
CA GLU A 60 0.16 -21.52 9.58
C GLU A 60 0.85 -22.17 8.38
N ASN A 61 0.36 -21.87 7.18
CA ASN A 61 0.90 -22.39 5.94
C ASN A 61 2.01 -21.52 5.34
N LYS A 62 2.31 -20.36 5.94
CA LYS A 62 3.36 -19.42 5.47
C LYS A 62 4.55 -19.39 6.40
N VAL A 63 4.32 -19.32 7.71
CA VAL A 63 5.39 -19.26 8.72
C VAL A 63 6.31 -20.47 8.59
N GLY A 64 7.62 -20.24 8.60
CA GLY A 64 8.67 -21.25 8.45
C GLY A 64 9.08 -21.57 7.01
N LYS A 65 8.31 -21.14 5.99
CA LYS A 65 8.63 -21.38 4.58
C LYS A 65 9.58 -20.33 4.00
N PRO A 66 10.32 -20.66 2.92
CA PRO A 66 10.97 -19.65 2.09
C PRO A 66 9.96 -18.64 1.56
N ILE A 67 10.35 -17.37 1.48
CA ILE A 67 9.49 -16.26 1.03
C ILE A 67 8.88 -16.57 -0.35
N ASN A 68 9.69 -17.03 -1.30
CA ASN A 68 9.27 -17.31 -2.67
C ASN A 68 8.33 -18.53 -2.78
N GLU A 69 8.22 -19.34 -1.73
CA GLU A 69 7.21 -20.39 -1.65
C GLU A 69 5.93 -19.90 -0.96
N ALA A 70 6.08 -19.14 0.13
CA ALA A 70 4.97 -18.63 0.94
C ALA A 70 4.03 -17.68 0.18
N ILE A 71 4.53 -16.96 -0.83
CA ILE A 71 3.70 -16.06 -1.66
C ILE A 71 2.61 -16.76 -2.48
N TYR A 72 2.75 -18.07 -2.70
CA TYR A 72 1.77 -18.92 -3.40
C TYR A 72 0.80 -19.63 -2.46
N GLU A 73 1.01 -19.49 -1.14
CA GLU A 73 0.18 -20.16 -0.15
C GLU A 73 -1.17 -19.44 0.00
N TYR A 74 -2.23 -20.23 0.08
CA TYR A 74 -3.59 -19.73 0.31
C TYR A 74 -3.61 -18.82 1.56
N PRO A 75 -4.35 -17.70 1.59
CA PRO A 75 -5.33 -17.23 0.61
C PRO A 75 -4.77 -16.30 -0.48
N ASN A 76 -3.47 -16.36 -0.78
CA ASN A 76 -2.92 -15.64 -1.92
C ASN A 76 -3.42 -16.27 -3.23
N MET A 77 -3.62 -15.43 -4.24
CA MET A 77 -4.20 -15.76 -5.55
C MET A 77 -3.39 -15.18 -6.72
N VAL A 78 -2.28 -14.47 -6.46
CA VAL A 78 -1.43 -13.94 -7.54
C VAL A 78 -0.59 -15.07 -8.13
N ASP A 79 -0.61 -15.23 -9.44
CA ASP A 79 0.02 -16.31 -10.21
C ASP A 79 0.67 -15.82 -11.52
N TRP A 80 1.12 -14.57 -11.57
CA TRP A 80 1.77 -13.98 -12.75
C TRP A 80 3.05 -14.71 -13.16
N ILE A 81 3.72 -15.37 -12.21
CA ILE A 81 4.87 -16.23 -12.43
C ILE A 81 4.52 -17.64 -11.90
N PRO A 82 4.68 -18.70 -12.72
CA PRO A 82 4.51 -20.07 -12.24
C PRO A 82 5.43 -20.39 -11.06
N LYS A 83 4.92 -21.11 -10.06
CA LYS A 83 5.64 -21.41 -8.80
C LYS A 83 6.98 -22.10 -9.03
N ASP A 84 7.06 -22.98 -10.03
CA ASP A 84 8.27 -23.71 -10.41
C ASP A 84 9.30 -22.86 -11.18
N GLU A 85 8.89 -21.70 -11.70
CA GLU A 85 9.77 -20.73 -12.35
C GLU A 85 10.25 -19.62 -11.39
N MET A 86 9.69 -19.55 -10.17
CA MET A 86 10.13 -18.60 -9.16
C MET A 86 11.51 -19.02 -8.61
N PRO A 87 12.52 -18.11 -8.56
CA PRO A 87 13.84 -18.48 -8.07
C PRO A 87 13.80 -18.88 -6.59
N LYS A 88 14.74 -19.71 -6.17
CA LYS A 88 14.95 -20.01 -4.75
C LYS A 88 15.47 -18.76 -4.02
N THR A 89 15.13 -18.66 -2.74
CA THR A 89 15.60 -17.59 -1.85
C THR A 89 15.99 -18.17 -0.50
N ASP A 90 16.97 -17.55 0.14
CA ASP A 90 17.36 -17.86 1.52
C ASP A 90 16.43 -17.17 2.53
N GLY A 91 15.72 -16.11 2.11
CA GLY A 91 14.80 -15.38 2.97
C GLY A 91 13.61 -16.25 3.40
N LYS A 92 13.32 -16.24 4.70
CA LYS A 92 12.24 -17.03 5.30
C LYS A 92 11.13 -16.15 5.86
N VAL A 93 9.95 -16.75 5.97
CA VAL A 93 8.83 -16.16 6.70
C VAL A 93 8.89 -16.59 8.16
N HIS A 94 8.88 -15.62 9.05
CA HIS A 94 8.90 -15.78 10.49
C HIS A 94 7.55 -15.38 11.09
N GLU A 95 7.37 -15.71 12.35
CA GLU A 95 6.17 -15.40 13.11
C GLU A 95 6.06 -13.89 13.39
N SER A 96 4.89 -13.32 13.14
CA SER A 96 4.46 -12.00 13.60
C SER A 96 3.45 -12.17 14.75
N PRO A 97 3.34 -11.22 15.69
CA PRO A 97 2.21 -11.25 16.62
C PRO A 97 0.90 -11.02 15.85
N VAL A 98 -0.18 -11.64 16.32
CA VAL A 98 -1.51 -11.50 15.71
C VAL A 98 -2.12 -10.15 16.05
N LEU A 99 -2.20 -9.79 17.34
CA LEU A 99 -2.87 -8.57 17.85
C LEU A 99 -4.23 -8.32 17.16
N ASP A 100 -4.40 -7.19 16.47
CA ASP A 100 -5.58 -6.81 15.67
C ASP A 100 -5.39 -7.04 14.15
N GLY A 101 -4.36 -7.81 13.80
CA GLY A 101 -3.90 -8.15 12.46
C GLY A 101 -4.84 -9.04 11.65
N VAL A 102 -5.72 -9.81 12.31
CA VAL A 102 -6.63 -10.77 11.65
C VAL A 102 -8.07 -10.40 11.95
N GLY A 103 -8.84 -10.05 10.91
CA GLY A 103 -10.26 -9.77 11.01
C GLY A 103 -11.12 -11.04 11.08
N LEU A 104 -12.33 -10.91 11.63
CA LEU A 104 -13.24 -12.04 11.87
C LEU A 104 -13.56 -12.82 10.59
N TRP A 105 -13.78 -12.11 9.49
CA TRP A 105 -14.18 -12.71 8.21
C TRP A 105 -13.04 -13.41 7.45
N VAL A 106 -11.79 -13.15 7.83
CA VAL A 106 -10.61 -13.71 7.18
C VAL A 106 -9.90 -14.77 8.01
N GLU A 107 -10.21 -14.89 9.30
CA GLU A 107 -9.60 -15.84 10.24
C GLU A 107 -9.57 -17.28 9.70
N ASN A 108 -10.73 -17.80 9.26
CA ASN A 108 -10.83 -19.16 8.71
C ASN A 108 -10.02 -19.39 7.42
N ARG A 109 -9.62 -18.32 6.74
CA ARG A 109 -8.81 -18.39 5.51
C ARG A 109 -7.32 -18.23 5.81
N VAL A 110 -6.98 -17.32 6.72
CA VAL A 110 -5.60 -17.03 7.12
C VAL A 110 -5.06 -18.15 8.02
N LYS A 111 -5.90 -18.68 8.90
CA LYS A 111 -5.56 -19.70 9.91
C LYS A 111 -4.29 -19.32 10.67
N PRO A 112 -4.37 -18.29 11.53
CA PRO A 112 -3.21 -17.85 12.28
C PRO A 112 -2.68 -18.98 13.16
N ILE A 113 -1.36 -19.07 13.29
CA ILE A 113 -0.72 -20.02 14.21
C ILE A 113 -1.13 -19.74 15.65
N GLN A 114 -1.32 -20.81 16.43
CA GLN A 114 -1.44 -20.71 17.87
C GLN A 114 -0.04 -20.53 18.44
N SER A 115 0.37 -19.27 18.65
CA SER A 115 1.68 -18.95 19.20
C SER A 115 1.84 -19.48 20.62
N THR A 116 3.03 -20.00 20.92
CA THR A 116 3.47 -20.32 22.28
C THR A 116 4.32 -19.21 22.89
N LYS A 117 4.58 -18.13 22.14
CA LYS A 117 5.44 -17.02 22.53
C LYS A 117 4.61 -15.81 22.94
N SER A 118 5.16 -14.97 23.82
CA SER A 118 4.61 -13.64 24.08
C SER A 118 4.92 -12.67 22.94
N ASP A 119 4.18 -11.57 22.86
CA ASP A 119 4.45 -10.51 21.87
C ASP A 119 5.86 -9.92 22.03
N GLU A 120 6.38 -9.85 23.27
CA GLU A 120 7.76 -9.43 23.55
C GLU A 120 8.80 -10.43 23.04
N GLU A 121 8.57 -11.74 23.22
CA GLU A 121 9.46 -12.78 22.69
C GLU A 121 9.50 -12.73 21.16
N ILE A 122 8.35 -12.52 20.50
CA ILE A 122 8.27 -12.34 19.06
C ILE A 122 9.01 -11.05 18.64
N ALA A 123 8.89 -9.96 19.40
CA ALA A 123 9.61 -8.71 19.13
C ALA A 123 11.13 -8.91 19.17
N GLU A 124 11.65 -9.56 20.21
CA GLU A 124 13.09 -9.81 20.34
C GLU A 124 13.61 -10.74 19.24
N GLU A 125 12.83 -11.76 18.85
CA GLU A 125 13.15 -12.60 17.70
C GLU A 125 13.16 -11.80 16.39
N ALA A 126 12.15 -10.97 16.14
CA ALA A 126 12.09 -10.12 14.95
C ALA A 126 13.28 -9.15 14.87
N LYS A 127 13.63 -8.50 15.99
CA LYS A 127 14.81 -7.62 16.07
C LYS A 127 16.11 -8.37 15.77
N ARG A 128 16.26 -9.60 16.28
CA ARG A 128 17.41 -10.46 15.99
C ARG A 128 17.49 -10.79 14.51
N ILE A 129 16.38 -11.24 13.90
CA ILE A 129 16.32 -11.59 12.48
C ILE A 129 16.67 -10.38 11.61
N ILE A 130 16.06 -9.22 11.85
CA ILE A 130 16.33 -7.97 11.12
C ILE A 130 17.82 -7.62 11.14
N LYS A 131 18.47 -7.78 12.30
CA LYS A 131 19.91 -7.54 12.46
C LYS A 131 20.76 -8.58 11.72
N GLU A 132 20.41 -9.86 11.81
CA GLU A 132 21.15 -10.97 11.17
C GLU A 132 21.07 -10.91 9.64
N THR A 133 19.92 -10.56 9.08
CA THR A 133 19.74 -10.40 7.63
C THR A 133 20.31 -9.07 7.12
N GLY A 134 20.53 -8.11 8.03
CA GLY A 134 20.93 -6.75 7.71
C GLY A 134 19.82 -6.00 6.97
N THR A 135 18.57 -6.23 7.35
CA THR A 135 17.40 -5.57 6.75
C THR A 135 17.49 -4.06 6.98
N GLU A 136 17.30 -3.28 5.91
CA GLU A 136 17.39 -1.82 5.94
C GLU A 136 16.00 -1.16 5.94
N ILE A 137 15.01 -1.82 5.37
CA ILE A 137 13.65 -1.29 5.20
C ILE A 137 12.63 -2.39 5.52
N ILE A 138 11.63 -2.08 6.34
CA ILE A 138 10.42 -2.90 6.51
C ILE A 138 9.27 -2.29 5.72
N VAL A 139 8.60 -3.12 4.91
CA VAL A 139 7.35 -2.75 4.24
C VAL A 139 6.19 -3.47 4.92
N SER A 140 5.18 -2.70 5.37
CA SER A 140 3.96 -3.22 5.98
C SER A 140 2.84 -3.37 4.94
N TYR A 141 2.40 -4.62 4.72
CA TYR A 141 1.23 -5.01 3.94
C TYR A 141 0.17 -5.69 4.81
N LEU A 142 0.06 -5.26 6.07
CA LEU A 142 -0.93 -5.75 7.00
C LEU A 142 -2.38 -5.51 6.51
N PRO A 143 -3.37 -6.23 7.05
CA PRO A 143 -4.77 -5.96 6.72
C PRO A 143 -5.24 -4.58 7.20
N VAL A 144 -6.31 -4.07 6.60
CA VAL A 144 -6.95 -2.82 7.05
C VAL A 144 -7.53 -2.99 8.46
N GLY A 145 -7.32 -1.99 9.32
CA GLY A 145 -7.76 -2.00 10.73
C GLY A 145 -6.80 -2.73 11.68
N SER A 146 -5.55 -2.93 11.26
CA SER A 146 -4.50 -3.60 12.03
C SER A 146 -3.57 -2.58 12.69
N ASP A 147 -4.13 -1.74 13.57
CA ASP A 147 -3.45 -0.57 14.14
C ASP A 147 -2.39 -0.96 15.16
N LYS A 148 -2.72 -1.84 16.11
CA LYS A 148 -1.79 -2.28 17.17
C LYS A 148 -0.60 -3.02 16.59
N VAL A 149 -0.83 -3.92 15.63
CA VAL A 149 0.29 -4.64 14.99
C VAL A 149 1.11 -3.73 14.07
N THR A 150 0.52 -2.72 13.45
CA THR A 150 1.31 -1.73 12.68
C THR A 150 2.18 -0.89 13.61
N GLN A 151 1.66 -0.46 14.76
CA GLN A 151 2.42 0.23 15.79
C GLN A 151 3.53 -0.64 16.39
N PHE A 152 3.27 -1.94 16.60
CA PHE A 152 4.28 -2.91 17.00
C PHE A 152 5.45 -2.93 16.00
N TRP A 153 5.16 -3.04 14.71
CA TRP A 153 6.21 -3.06 13.68
C TRP A 153 6.93 -1.73 13.51
N ALA A 154 6.21 -0.60 13.66
CA ALA A 154 6.83 0.71 13.69
C ALA A 154 7.82 0.83 14.88
N GLN A 155 7.47 0.29 16.05
CA GLN A 155 8.38 0.25 17.20
C GLN A 155 9.59 -0.66 16.95
N VAL A 156 9.40 -1.83 16.34
CA VAL A 156 10.51 -2.72 15.96
C VAL A 156 11.48 -2.01 14.98
N CYS A 157 10.96 -1.23 14.04
CA CYS A 157 11.76 -0.42 13.12
C CYS A 157 12.59 0.64 13.87
N LEU A 158 11.97 1.36 14.81
CA LEU A 158 12.65 2.32 15.68
C LEU A 158 13.76 1.66 16.52
N ASP A 159 13.54 0.43 17.00
CA ASP A 159 14.50 -0.29 17.85
C ASP A 159 15.68 -0.88 17.07
N THR A 160 15.49 -1.14 15.78
CA THR A 160 16.49 -1.77 14.90
C THR A 160 17.18 -0.80 13.96
N HIS A 161 16.79 0.49 13.99
CA HIS A 161 17.28 1.51 13.05
C HIS A 161 16.96 1.17 11.58
N THR A 162 15.75 0.65 11.36
CA THR A 162 15.26 0.20 10.05
C THR A 162 14.21 1.18 9.54
N ALA A 163 14.26 1.56 8.26
CA ALA A 163 13.24 2.42 7.67
C ALA A 163 11.87 1.72 7.61
N PHE A 164 10.78 2.48 7.64
CA PHE A 164 9.43 1.93 7.63
C PHE A 164 8.59 2.47 6.47
N VAL A 165 8.07 1.57 5.62
CA VAL A 165 7.12 1.91 4.55
C VAL A 165 5.76 1.31 4.91
N ASN A 166 4.80 2.17 5.23
CA ASN A 166 3.47 1.78 5.67
C ASN A 166 2.46 1.86 4.52
N CYS A 167 2.03 0.71 3.99
CA CYS A 167 1.11 0.66 2.86
C CYS A 167 -0.37 0.69 3.27
N ILE A 168 -0.69 0.71 4.57
CA ILE A 168 -2.05 0.51 5.08
C ILE A 168 -2.60 1.80 5.73
N PRO A 169 -3.92 1.96 5.88
CA PRO A 169 -4.52 3.15 6.49
C PRO A 169 -4.49 3.11 8.02
N SER A 170 -3.33 2.79 8.60
CA SER A 170 -3.03 2.96 10.03
C SER A 170 -2.06 4.12 10.16
N PHE A 171 -2.33 5.08 11.04
CA PHE A 171 -1.59 6.34 11.06
C PHE A 171 -0.28 6.19 11.83
N ILE A 172 0.84 6.30 11.11
CA ILE A 172 2.21 6.25 11.63
C ILE A 172 3.00 7.44 11.12
N ALA A 173 3.21 7.54 9.80
CA ALA A 173 3.95 8.67 9.23
C ALA A 173 3.13 9.97 9.25
N SER A 174 1.80 9.86 9.28
CA SER A 174 0.87 11.00 9.38
C SER A 174 0.42 11.31 10.81
N ASP A 175 0.78 10.46 11.79
CA ASP A 175 0.53 10.72 13.20
C ASP A 175 1.68 11.57 13.80
N PRO A 176 1.42 12.72 14.43
CA PRO A 176 2.49 13.59 14.94
C PRO A 176 3.38 12.94 16.00
N GLU A 177 2.86 12.04 16.84
CA GLU A 177 3.65 11.40 17.88
C GLU A 177 4.62 10.38 17.28
N TRP A 178 4.15 9.54 16.35
CA TRP A 178 5.00 8.59 15.63
C TRP A 178 5.99 9.30 14.72
N ALA A 179 5.57 10.31 13.96
CA ALA A 179 6.43 11.15 13.14
C ALA A 179 7.64 11.67 13.94
N LYS A 180 7.37 12.22 15.13
CA LYS A 180 8.40 12.73 16.03
C LYS A 180 9.37 11.64 16.51
N LYS A 181 8.88 10.44 16.85
CA LYS A 181 9.75 9.31 17.24
C LYS A 181 10.73 8.90 16.12
N PHE A 182 10.27 8.87 14.88
CA PHE A 182 11.12 8.58 13.71
C PHE A 182 12.13 9.70 13.45
N GLU A 183 11.73 10.97 13.62
CA GLU A 183 12.62 12.13 13.49
C GLU A 183 13.72 12.12 14.57
N GLU A 184 13.35 11.89 15.85
CA GLU A 184 14.29 11.87 16.98
C GLU A 184 15.35 10.76 16.86
N LYS A 185 14.98 9.60 16.30
CA LYS A 185 15.92 8.50 16.04
C LYS A 185 16.65 8.62 14.70
N ASN A 186 16.35 9.66 13.92
CA ASN A 186 16.83 9.86 12.56
C ASN A 186 16.61 8.64 11.64
N ILE A 187 15.41 8.04 11.71
CA ILE A 187 15.01 6.88 10.90
C ILE A 187 13.91 7.32 9.93
N PRO A 188 14.02 7.05 8.62
CA PRO A 188 12.99 7.46 7.67
C PRO A 188 11.74 6.60 7.77
N CYS A 189 10.57 7.23 7.64
CA CYS A 189 9.31 6.55 7.40
C CYS A 189 8.55 7.15 6.22
N ILE A 190 7.82 6.31 5.49
CA ILE A 190 6.95 6.72 4.37
C ILE A 190 5.58 6.09 4.59
N GLY A 191 4.55 6.92 4.58
CA GLY A 191 3.17 6.54 4.86
C GLY A 191 2.22 7.76 4.85
N ASP A 192 0.90 7.57 4.98
CA ASP A 192 0.22 6.28 5.20
C ASP A 192 -0.82 5.98 4.11
N ASP A 193 -1.18 4.70 3.95
CA ASP A 193 -2.07 4.14 2.91
C ASP A 193 -1.57 4.36 1.47
N ILE A 194 -0.98 3.33 0.86
CA ILE A 194 -0.38 3.44 -0.48
C ILE A 194 -1.40 3.84 -1.55
N LYS A 195 -1.02 4.72 -2.49
CA LYS A 195 -1.82 5.00 -3.69
C LYS A 195 -1.79 3.81 -4.65
N GLY A 196 -2.81 3.75 -5.51
CA GLY A 196 -2.78 2.93 -6.72
C GLY A 196 -2.47 3.80 -7.94
N GLN A 197 -1.99 3.20 -9.03
CA GLN A 197 -1.70 3.91 -10.28
C GLN A 197 -2.98 4.44 -10.91
N VAL A 198 -3.92 3.54 -11.18
CA VAL A 198 -5.24 3.81 -11.76
C VAL A 198 -6.28 3.14 -10.87
N GLY A 199 -6.52 3.75 -9.71
CA GLY A 199 -7.54 3.33 -8.77
C GLY A 199 -8.89 4.00 -8.98
N ALA A 200 -9.92 3.42 -8.39
CA ALA A 200 -11.27 4.02 -8.34
C ALA A 200 -11.25 5.50 -7.91
N THR A 201 -10.58 5.79 -6.78
CA THR A 201 -10.53 7.12 -6.19
C THR A 201 -9.87 8.16 -7.10
N ILE A 202 -8.74 7.85 -7.73
CA ILE A 202 -8.06 8.82 -8.61
C ILE A 202 -8.86 9.09 -9.88
N VAL A 203 -9.52 8.08 -10.43
CA VAL A 203 -10.40 8.24 -11.60
C VAL A 203 -11.60 9.12 -11.26
N HIS A 204 -12.26 8.86 -10.12
CA HIS A 204 -13.39 9.69 -9.66
C HIS A 204 -12.95 11.13 -9.40
N ARG A 205 -11.86 11.32 -8.64
CA ARG A 205 -11.31 12.63 -8.32
C ARG A 205 -10.98 13.45 -9.57
N THR A 206 -10.36 12.82 -10.56
CA THR A 206 -9.96 13.47 -11.81
C THR A 206 -11.17 13.91 -12.62
N LEU A 207 -12.20 13.06 -12.74
CA LEU A 207 -13.41 13.39 -13.48
C LEU A 207 -14.28 14.42 -12.76
N ALA A 208 -14.39 14.32 -11.43
CA ALA A 208 -15.09 15.33 -10.61
C ALA A 208 -14.42 16.71 -10.76
N LYS A 209 -13.09 16.76 -10.65
CA LYS A 209 -12.32 17.99 -10.90
C LYS A 209 -12.52 18.53 -12.31
N LEU A 210 -12.46 17.68 -13.34
CA LEU A 210 -12.70 18.09 -14.72
C LEU A 210 -14.08 18.72 -14.89
N CYS A 211 -15.13 18.10 -14.33
CA CYS A 211 -16.48 18.65 -14.36
C CYS A 211 -16.56 20.02 -13.68
N ASN A 212 -15.95 20.17 -12.50
CA ASN A 212 -15.90 21.41 -11.74
C ASN A 212 -15.14 22.51 -12.52
N ASP A 213 -13.92 22.22 -12.98
CA ASP A 213 -13.05 23.16 -13.72
C ASP A 213 -13.68 23.63 -15.06
N ARG A 214 -14.60 22.84 -15.63
CA ARG A 214 -15.33 23.19 -16.87
C ARG A 214 -16.66 23.90 -16.62
N GLY A 215 -16.96 24.25 -15.36
CA GLY A 215 -18.14 25.01 -14.98
C GLY A 215 -19.44 24.21 -15.05
N THR A 216 -19.36 22.87 -15.02
CA THR A 216 -20.55 22.04 -14.87
C THR A 216 -20.86 21.85 -13.40
N LYS A 217 -22.13 21.72 -13.04
CA LYS A 217 -22.55 21.42 -11.67
C LYS A 217 -22.67 19.91 -11.52
N ILE A 218 -22.03 19.34 -10.51
CA ILE A 218 -22.31 17.97 -10.05
C ILE A 218 -23.43 18.06 -9.02
N GLU A 219 -24.48 17.25 -9.20
CA GLU A 219 -25.61 17.17 -8.27
C GLU A 219 -25.55 15.88 -7.45
N LYS A 220 -25.12 14.77 -8.06
CA LYS A 220 -25.04 13.45 -7.40
C LYS A 220 -23.86 12.66 -7.92
N THR A 221 -23.28 11.83 -7.06
CA THR A 221 -22.28 10.85 -7.51
C THR A 221 -22.24 9.61 -6.63
N TYR A 222 -21.93 8.47 -7.23
CA TYR A 222 -21.56 7.28 -6.47
C TYR A 222 -20.35 6.56 -7.06
N GLN A 223 -19.66 5.82 -6.21
CA GLN A 223 -18.56 4.94 -6.54
C GLN A 223 -18.63 3.65 -5.72
N ILE A 224 -18.95 2.56 -6.39
CA ILE A 224 -19.15 1.21 -5.86
C ILE A 224 -17.92 0.37 -6.22
N ASN A 225 -17.34 -0.33 -5.25
CA ASN A 225 -16.18 -1.21 -5.48
C ASN A 225 -16.50 -2.63 -5.06
N VAL A 226 -16.19 -3.61 -5.91
CA VAL A 226 -16.31 -5.04 -5.62
C VAL A 226 -15.02 -5.78 -5.96
N GLY A 227 -14.71 -6.85 -5.21
CA GLY A 227 -13.52 -7.67 -5.42
C GLY A 227 -13.61 -9.02 -4.73
N GLY A 228 -12.68 -9.93 -5.03
CA GLY A 228 -12.73 -11.33 -4.58
C GLY A 228 -11.60 -11.79 -3.67
N ASN A 229 -10.71 -10.87 -3.26
CA ASN A 229 -9.56 -11.20 -2.43
C ASN A 229 -9.83 -10.96 -0.93
N THR A 230 -8.87 -11.35 -0.08
CA THR A 230 -9.00 -11.21 1.38
C THR A 230 -9.05 -9.77 1.88
N ASP A 231 -8.52 -8.79 1.14
CA ASP A 231 -8.67 -7.37 1.51
C ASP A 231 -10.14 -6.94 1.42
N PHE A 232 -10.85 -7.31 0.35
CA PHE A 232 -12.29 -7.08 0.23
C PHE A 232 -13.12 -7.84 1.26
N LEU A 233 -12.71 -9.06 1.63
CA LEU A 233 -13.38 -9.84 2.65
C LEU A 233 -13.20 -9.22 4.05
N ASN A 234 -11.98 -8.76 4.37
CA ASN A 234 -11.68 -8.03 5.60
C ASN A 234 -12.51 -6.73 5.69
N MET A 235 -12.72 -6.10 4.54
CA MET A 235 -13.57 -4.91 4.41
C MET A 235 -15.08 -5.18 4.58
N LYS A 236 -15.56 -6.42 4.75
CA LYS A 236 -16.97 -6.66 5.14
C LYS A 236 -17.26 -6.26 6.59
N GLU A 237 -16.24 -6.12 7.41
CA GLU A 237 -16.36 -5.67 8.80
C GLU A 237 -16.56 -4.14 8.81
N GLN A 238 -17.80 -3.69 9.00
CA GLN A 238 -18.16 -2.26 8.89
C GLN A 238 -17.39 -1.37 9.88
N GLU A 239 -17.06 -1.88 11.07
CA GLU A 239 -16.26 -1.15 12.07
C GLU A 239 -14.87 -0.78 11.54
N ARG A 240 -14.26 -1.66 10.73
CA ARG A 240 -12.95 -1.43 10.09
C ARG A 240 -13.01 -0.45 8.90
N LEU A 241 -14.21 -0.05 8.46
CA LEU A 241 -14.42 0.77 7.27
C LEU A 241 -14.64 2.26 7.52
N VAL A 242 -14.96 2.66 8.75
CA VAL A 242 -15.41 4.03 9.05
C VAL A 242 -14.40 5.07 8.53
N SER A 243 -13.13 4.94 8.91
CA SER A 243 -12.06 5.86 8.48
C SER A 243 -11.84 5.84 6.96
N LYS A 244 -11.96 4.67 6.32
CA LYS A 244 -11.76 4.50 4.87
C LYS A 244 -12.91 5.05 4.05
N LYS A 245 -14.15 5.03 4.57
CA LYS A 245 -15.31 5.65 3.94
C LYS A 245 -15.18 7.18 4.00
N ILE A 246 -14.88 7.72 5.18
CA ILE A 246 -14.70 9.16 5.38
C ILE A 246 -13.59 9.69 4.47
N SER A 247 -12.38 9.12 4.53
CA SER A 247 -11.24 9.57 3.70
C SER A 247 -11.52 9.52 2.20
N LYS A 248 -12.24 8.49 1.71
CA LYS A 248 -12.61 8.38 0.30
C LYS A 248 -13.66 9.42 -0.10
N THR A 249 -14.68 9.64 0.71
CA THR A 249 -15.68 10.69 0.44
C THR A 249 -15.02 12.07 0.41
N GLU A 250 -14.18 12.40 1.40
CA GLU A 250 -13.46 13.67 1.46
C GLU A 250 -12.51 13.87 0.27
N SER A 251 -11.88 12.80 -0.22
CA SER A 251 -11.00 12.88 -1.40
C SER A 251 -11.73 13.33 -2.68
N VAL A 252 -13.04 13.11 -2.78
CA VAL A 252 -13.88 13.57 -3.90
C VAL A 252 -14.47 14.95 -3.58
N GLN A 253 -15.03 15.13 -2.38
CA GLN A 253 -15.61 16.40 -1.92
C GLN A 253 -14.61 17.56 -2.07
N SER A 254 -13.34 17.33 -1.73
CA SER A 254 -12.26 18.34 -1.82
C SER A 254 -11.93 18.83 -3.23
N GLN A 255 -12.46 18.21 -4.29
CA GLN A 255 -12.26 18.68 -5.67
C GLN A 255 -13.37 19.58 -6.18
N LEU A 256 -14.46 19.72 -5.42
CA LEU A 256 -15.61 20.51 -5.79
C LEU A 256 -15.50 21.88 -5.11
N ASP A 257 -15.87 22.93 -5.83
CA ASP A 257 -15.93 24.28 -5.25
C ASP A 257 -17.04 24.37 -4.20
N GLU A 258 -18.14 23.64 -4.43
CA GLU A 258 -19.26 23.48 -3.51
C GLU A 258 -19.36 22.01 -3.08
N ARG A 259 -19.36 21.78 -1.77
CA ARG A 259 -19.54 20.45 -1.17
C ARG A 259 -20.92 19.90 -1.53
N LEU A 260 -21.00 18.61 -1.87
CA LEU A 260 -22.28 17.92 -2.00
C LEU A 260 -22.84 17.60 -0.63
N ASP A 261 -24.17 17.64 -0.51
CA ASP A 261 -24.86 17.10 0.67
C ASP A 261 -24.48 15.61 0.84
N ASP A 262 -24.32 15.19 2.09
CA ASP A 262 -23.77 13.86 2.42
C ASP A 262 -24.66 12.70 1.88
N ASP A 263 -25.92 12.95 1.55
CA ASP A 263 -26.85 11.99 0.95
C ASP A 263 -26.84 11.97 -0.59
N GLN A 264 -26.12 12.90 -1.24
CA GLN A 264 -25.91 12.96 -2.69
C GLN A 264 -24.58 12.35 -3.15
N ILE A 265 -23.77 11.86 -2.21
CA ILE A 265 -22.48 11.21 -2.48
C ILE A 265 -22.37 9.86 -1.78
N TYR A 266 -22.01 8.83 -2.54
CA TYR A 266 -21.72 7.51 -1.97
C TYR A 266 -20.38 6.99 -2.48
N VAL A 267 -19.39 6.84 -1.60
CA VAL A 267 -18.06 6.32 -1.97
C VAL A 267 -17.65 5.23 -0.98
N GLY A 268 -17.46 4.00 -1.46
CA GLY A 268 -17.09 2.93 -0.55
C GLY A 268 -16.80 1.58 -1.22
N PRO A 269 -16.26 0.62 -0.45
CA PRO A 269 -16.43 -0.78 -0.78
C PRO A 269 -17.90 -1.17 -0.71
N SER A 270 -18.32 -2.07 -1.58
CA SER A 270 -19.73 -2.42 -1.70
C SER A 270 -19.96 -3.90 -1.43
N ASP A 271 -19.15 -4.79 -2.01
CA ASP A 271 -19.30 -6.23 -1.74
C ASP A 271 -18.03 -7.05 -2.03
N PHE A 272 -18.06 -8.30 -1.57
CA PHE A 272 -17.09 -9.35 -1.87
C PHE A 272 -17.74 -10.37 -2.81
N ILE A 273 -17.13 -10.56 -3.98
CA ILE A 273 -17.57 -11.52 -5.00
C ILE A 273 -16.46 -12.55 -5.17
N PRO A 274 -16.61 -13.79 -4.64
CA PRO A 274 -15.50 -14.74 -4.49
C PRO A 274 -14.74 -15.05 -5.78
N PHE A 275 -15.46 -15.18 -6.90
CA PHE A 275 -14.87 -15.59 -8.18
C PHE A 275 -14.14 -14.47 -8.92
N LEU A 276 -14.14 -13.22 -8.41
CA LEU A 276 -13.32 -12.15 -8.99
C LEU A 276 -11.84 -12.32 -8.67
N GLY A 277 -11.48 -13.08 -7.63
CA GLY A 277 -10.08 -13.24 -7.21
C GLY A 277 -9.39 -11.90 -6.99
N ASN A 278 -8.28 -11.65 -7.70
CA ASN A 278 -7.54 -10.38 -7.66
C ASN A 278 -8.14 -9.26 -8.51
N THR A 279 -9.16 -9.56 -9.32
CA THR A 279 -9.88 -8.55 -10.09
C THR A 279 -10.67 -7.66 -9.16
N LYS A 280 -10.57 -6.36 -9.38
CA LYS A 280 -11.38 -5.34 -8.74
C LYS A 280 -12.16 -4.59 -9.79
N LEU A 281 -13.48 -4.55 -9.59
CA LEU A 281 -14.37 -3.77 -10.41
C LEU A 281 -14.79 -2.52 -9.64
N MET A 282 -14.78 -1.39 -10.32
CA MET A 282 -15.42 -0.16 -9.85
C MET A 282 -16.49 0.27 -10.84
N PHE A 283 -17.62 0.66 -10.29
CA PHE A 283 -18.72 1.32 -11.02
C PHE A 283 -18.92 2.69 -10.41
N MET A 284 -18.88 3.70 -11.26
CA MET A 284 -19.07 5.09 -10.86
C MET A 284 -20.07 5.77 -11.76
N ARG A 285 -20.83 6.68 -11.17
CA ARG A 285 -21.72 7.57 -11.89
C ARG A 285 -21.63 8.98 -11.35
N ILE A 286 -21.51 9.96 -12.24
CA ILE A 286 -21.61 11.39 -11.93
C ILE A 286 -22.84 11.91 -12.67
N GLU A 287 -23.73 12.60 -11.95
CA GLU A 287 -24.90 13.27 -12.50
C GLU A 287 -24.84 14.76 -12.21
N GLY A 288 -25.28 15.57 -13.16
CA GLY A 288 -25.17 17.01 -13.04
C GLY A 288 -25.88 17.80 -14.12
N ARG A 289 -25.55 19.08 -14.21
CA ARG A 289 -26.07 20.01 -15.22
C ARG A 289 -24.96 20.78 -15.91
N GLN A 290 -25.18 21.03 -17.20
CA GLN A 290 -24.33 21.84 -18.06
C GLN A 290 -25.08 23.10 -18.52
N TRP A 291 -24.56 23.78 -19.55
CA TRP A 291 -25.13 25.00 -20.11
C TRP A 291 -26.67 24.92 -20.28
N ALA A 292 -27.35 26.01 -19.96
CA ALA A 292 -28.81 26.13 -19.93
C ALA A 292 -29.52 25.14 -18.97
N ASN A 293 -28.84 24.72 -17.90
CA ASN A 293 -29.33 23.76 -16.90
C ASN A 293 -29.74 22.40 -17.50
N ILE A 294 -29.22 22.06 -18.68
CA ILE A 294 -29.49 20.78 -19.32
C ILE A 294 -28.78 19.67 -18.53
N PRO A 295 -29.47 18.57 -18.17
CA PRO A 295 -28.87 17.50 -17.42
C PRO A 295 -27.82 16.74 -18.24
N TYR A 296 -26.79 16.26 -17.57
CA TYR A 296 -25.84 15.29 -18.11
C TYR A 296 -25.58 14.18 -17.07
N ASN A 297 -25.09 13.06 -17.55
CA ASN A 297 -24.57 12.00 -16.70
C ASN A 297 -23.38 11.32 -17.36
N MET A 298 -22.54 10.72 -16.54
CA MET A 298 -21.37 9.95 -16.95
C MET A 298 -21.33 8.67 -16.12
N GLU A 299 -21.19 7.53 -16.79
CA GLU A 299 -20.93 6.24 -16.13
C GLU A 299 -19.57 5.71 -16.53
N VAL A 300 -18.85 5.18 -15.54
CA VAL A 300 -17.52 4.61 -15.73
C VAL A 300 -17.48 3.26 -15.06
N ARG A 301 -17.04 2.25 -15.83
CA ARG A 301 -16.61 0.96 -15.29
C ARG A 301 -15.09 0.88 -15.39
N LEU A 302 -14.44 0.61 -14.26
CA LEU A 302 -13.02 0.32 -14.19
C LEU A 302 -12.82 -1.16 -13.83
N ASP A 303 -11.95 -1.82 -14.57
CA ASP A 303 -11.58 -3.23 -14.40
C ASP A 303 -10.06 -3.30 -14.27
N VAL A 304 -9.57 -3.69 -13.10
CA VAL A 304 -8.14 -3.69 -12.78
C VAL A 304 -7.76 -4.91 -11.96
N ASP A 305 -6.51 -5.37 -12.15
CA ASP A 305 -5.84 -6.18 -11.15
C ASP A 305 -5.46 -5.26 -9.97
N ASP A 306 -6.02 -5.53 -8.80
CA ASP A 306 -5.86 -4.68 -7.62
C ASP A 306 -4.40 -4.65 -7.10
N LYS A 307 -3.60 -5.69 -7.38
CA LYS A 307 -2.23 -5.85 -6.85
C LYS A 307 -1.20 -5.26 -7.81
N ALA A 308 -1.41 -5.40 -9.11
CA ALA A 308 -0.63 -4.69 -10.13
C ALA A 308 -0.69 -3.17 -9.92
N ASN A 309 -1.84 -2.69 -9.43
CA ASN A 309 -2.12 -1.28 -9.25
C ASN A 309 -1.30 -0.60 -8.13
N SER A 310 -0.73 -1.33 -7.17
CA SER A 310 0.04 -0.75 -6.06
C SER A 310 1.51 -1.15 -6.06
N ALA A 311 1.86 -2.30 -6.63
CA ALA A 311 3.23 -2.84 -6.61
C ALA A 311 4.28 -1.82 -7.07
N GLY A 312 4.04 -1.17 -8.21
CA GLY A 312 4.96 -0.15 -8.75
C GLY A 312 5.23 1.03 -7.82
N ILE A 313 4.17 1.51 -7.17
CA ILE A 313 4.25 2.64 -6.22
C ILE A 313 5.07 2.23 -4.99
N VAL A 314 4.95 0.98 -4.54
CA VAL A 314 5.76 0.48 -3.42
C VAL A 314 7.22 0.30 -3.79
N ILE A 315 7.55 -0.08 -5.04
CA ILE A 315 8.94 -0.10 -5.50
C ILE A 315 9.55 1.31 -5.42
N ASP A 316 8.83 2.36 -5.84
CA ASP A 316 9.29 3.75 -5.68
C ASP A 316 9.45 4.10 -4.18
N ALA A 317 8.50 3.72 -3.32
CA ALA A 317 8.59 3.99 -1.88
C ALA A 317 9.82 3.33 -1.22
N ILE A 318 10.12 2.06 -1.54
CA ILE A 318 11.32 1.35 -1.06
C ILE A 318 12.58 2.11 -1.47
N ARG A 319 12.69 2.51 -2.74
CA ARG A 319 13.87 3.21 -3.27
C ARG A 319 14.03 4.60 -2.64
N LEU A 320 12.94 5.33 -2.42
CA LEU A 320 12.96 6.63 -1.75
C LEU A 320 13.36 6.52 -0.27
N ALA A 321 12.86 5.49 0.43
CA ALA A 321 13.29 5.19 1.80
C ALA A 321 14.79 4.86 1.85
N LYS A 322 15.31 4.12 0.87
CA LYS A 322 16.75 3.86 0.75
C LYS A 322 17.55 5.15 0.52
N ILE A 323 17.11 6.02 -0.38
CA ILE A 323 17.74 7.33 -0.62
C ILE A 323 17.78 8.16 0.66
N ALA A 324 16.69 8.15 1.46
CA ALA A 324 16.65 8.85 2.74
C ALA A 324 17.66 8.27 3.74
N LEU A 325 17.74 6.93 3.86
CA LEU A 325 18.74 6.25 4.68
C LEU A 325 20.16 6.64 4.29
N ASP A 326 20.49 6.58 2.99
CA ASP A 326 21.84 6.88 2.49
C ASP A 326 22.26 8.34 2.72
N ARG A 327 21.28 9.23 2.86
CA ARG A 327 21.50 10.66 3.13
C ARG A 327 21.39 11.02 4.61
N GLY A 328 21.09 10.05 5.47
CA GLY A 328 20.87 10.28 6.90
C GLY A 328 19.69 11.20 7.18
N VAL A 329 18.63 11.14 6.36
CA VAL A 329 17.38 11.91 6.55
C VAL A 329 16.36 11.02 7.24
N GLY A 330 16.01 11.36 8.48
CA GLY A 330 14.99 10.67 9.27
C GLY A 330 13.63 11.37 9.32
N GLY A 331 12.69 10.74 10.03
CA GLY A 331 11.31 11.20 10.13
C GLY A 331 10.47 10.86 8.89
N PRO A 332 9.22 11.35 8.81
CA PRO A 332 8.40 11.21 7.63
C PRO A 332 9.04 11.87 6.41
N ILE A 333 9.27 11.11 5.34
CA ILE A 333 9.76 11.66 4.08
C ILE A 333 8.60 12.32 3.35
N LYS A 334 8.27 13.55 3.78
CA LYS A 334 7.15 14.36 3.31
C LYS A 334 6.94 14.34 1.78
N PRO A 335 7.96 14.61 0.93
CA PRO A 335 7.75 14.61 -0.51
C PRO A 335 7.37 13.23 -1.07
N ALA A 336 7.97 12.15 -0.54
CA ALA A 336 7.64 10.79 -0.93
C ALA A 336 6.23 10.39 -0.45
N SER A 337 5.90 10.66 0.81
CA SER A 337 4.57 10.40 1.37
C SER A 337 3.48 11.14 0.58
N ALA A 338 3.64 12.44 0.33
CA ALA A 338 2.66 13.23 -0.41
C ALA A 338 2.39 12.68 -1.82
N TYR A 339 3.45 12.19 -2.47
CA TYR A 339 3.35 11.70 -3.83
C TYR A 339 2.77 10.28 -3.91
N LEU A 340 3.19 9.39 -3.01
CA LEU A 340 2.92 7.95 -3.09
C LEU A 340 1.80 7.46 -2.16
N MET A 341 1.40 8.23 -1.16
CA MET A 341 0.48 7.81 -0.09
C MET A 341 -0.81 8.65 -0.13
N LYS A 342 -1.96 8.04 0.24
CA LYS A 342 -3.28 8.70 0.25
C LYS A 342 -3.43 9.64 1.45
N HIS A 343 -2.77 9.32 2.56
CA HIS A 343 -2.83 10.09 3.79
C HIS A 343 -1.43 10.52 4.26
N PRO A 344 -0.78 11.46 3.54
CA PRO A 344 0.46 12.08 4.01
C PRO A 344 0.19 13.02 5.19
N ILE A 345 1.24 13.31 5.98
CA ILE A 345 1.19 14.31 7.06
C ILE A 345 0.84 15.73 6.55
N GLU A 346 1.27 16.06 5.33
CA GLU A 346 0.97 17.32 4.65
C GLU A 346 0.30 17.02 3.31
N GLN A 347 -0.97 17.43 3.18
CA GLN A 347 -1.73 17.27 1.95
C GLN A 347 -1.31 18.34 0.92
N THR A 348 -1.09 17.91 -0.32
CA THR A 348 -0.76 18.80 -1.43
C THR A 348 -1.27 18.22 -2.75
N SER A 349 -1.28 19.03 -3.81
CA SER A 349 -1.65 18.56 -5.14
C SER A 349 -0.64 17.52 -5.66
N ASP A 350 -1.09 16.55 -6.45
CA ASP A 350 -0.20 15.51 -7.01
C ASP A 350 0.93 16.12 -7.87
N VAL A 351 0.70 17.26 -8.53
CA VAL A 351 1.71 17.97 -9.33
C VAL A 351 2.81 18.57 -8.44
N ALA A 352 2.41 19.20 -7.34
CA ALA A 352 3.36 19.75 -6.37
C ALA A 352 4.12 18.63 -5.64
N ALA A 353 3.41 17.56 -5.25
CA ALA A 353 4.01 16.38 -4.63
C ALA A 353 5.06 15.73 -5.54
N LYS A 354 4.73 15.55 -6.84
CA LYS A 354 5.69 15.05 -7.83
C LYS A 354 6.93 15.92 -7.88
N THR A 355 6.75 17.23 -8.03
CA THR A 355 7.87 18.18 -8.14
C THR A 355 8.77 18.14 -6.90
N ALA A 356 8.17 18.10 -5.71
CA ALA A 356 8.90 17.99 -4.45
C ALA A 356 9.64 16.65 -4.33
N CYS A 357 9.04 15.55 -4.81
CA CYS A 357 9.67 14.24 -4.87
C CYS A 357 10.86 14.23 -5.83
N GLU A 358 10.76 14.84 -7.02
CA GLU A 358 11.90 14.95 -7.95
C GLU A 358 13.05 15.75 -7.34
N LYS A 359 12.75 16.87 -6.67
CA LYS A 359 13.76 17.67 -5.96
C LYS A 359 14.47 16.86 -4.89
N PHE A 360 13.68 16.17 -4.06
CA PHE A 360 14.22 15.24 -3.08
C PHE A 360 15.12 14.20 -3.75
N VAL A 361 14.72 13.58 -4.85
CA VAL A 361 15.56 12.59 -5.56
C VAL A 361 16.87 13.22 -6.07
N SER A 362 16.82 14.44 -6.61
CA SER A 362 18.00 15.15 -7.13
C SER A 362 18.97 15.65 -6.04
N GLY A 363 18.51 15.76 -4.78
CA GLY A 363 19.31 16.29 -3.67
C GLY A 363 19.30 17.82 -3.60
N GLU A 364 18.30 18.46 -4.21
CA GLU A 364 18.03 19.91 -4.12
C GLU A 364 17.33 20.31 -2.82
#